data_AF-A0A5J4PYN4-F1
#
_entry.id   AF-A0A5J4PYN4-F1
#
_cell.length_a   1.000
_cell.length_b   1.000
_cell.length_c   1.000
_cell.angle_alpha   90.00
_cell.angle_beta   90.00
_cell.angle_gamma   90.00
#
_symmetry.space_group_name_H-M   'P 1'
#
loop_
_entity.id
_entity.type
_entity.pdbx_description
1 polymer ?
#
loop_
_entity_poly.entity_id
_entity_poly.type
_entity_poly.pdbx_seq_one_letter_code
_entity_poly.pdbx_strand_id
1 'polypeptide(L)'
;MRVSWEEEFALIHPPIPMVSRVIRKIVEERAQGIVIVPHWPGQLWWRQLKEIAVREKEVGESEKVLEMGAKMRRRNLKVPPGRMLVLEVNGAKMEQNYSDPHWKHPDYQEMQLDPQQITGMEVGEGMLVNYQPFGNI
;
A
#
# COMPACT_ATOMS: atom_id res chain seq x y z
N MET A 1 22.04 1.96 9.63
CA MET A 1 21.90 0.50 9.85
C MET A 1 20.64 0.02 9.16
N ARG A 2 20.74 -0.99 8.29
CA ARG A 2 19.58 -1.68 7.68
C ARG A 2 19.39 -2.98 8.46
N VAL A 3 18.22 -3.17 9.05
CA VAL A 3 17.86 -4.43 9.73
C VAL A 3 17.25 -5.36 8.69
N SER A 4 17.82 -6.55 8.54
CA SER A 4 17.24 -7.63 7.71
C SER A 4 16.00 -8.19 8.39
N TRP A 5 14.96 -8.50 7.63
CA TRP A 5 13.76 -9.20 8.11
C TRP A 5 13.73 -10.67 7.68
N GLU A 6 14.82 -11.16 7.08
CA GLU A 6 14.97 -12.58 6.76
C GLU A 6 14.93 -13.40 8.05
N GLU A 7 14.20 -14.52 8.01
CA GLU A 7 14.06 -15.48 9.13
C GLU A 7 13.39 -14.93 10.40
N GLU A 8 12.97 -13.66 10.43
CA GLU A 8 12.21 -13.08 11.54
C GLU A 8 10.69 -13.17 11.34
N PHE A 9 9.97 -13.33 12.46
CA PHE A 9 8.51 -13.22 12.52
C PHE A 9 8.13 -11.88 13.17
N ALA A 10 7.92 -10.86 12.34
CA ALA A 10 7.78 -9.48 12.81
C ALA A 10 6.33 -9.09 13.16
N LEU A 11 6.13 -8.33 14.24
CA LEU A 11 4.88 -7.62 14.49
C LEU A 11 5.00 -6.18 13.96
N ILE A 12 4.19 -5.83 12.96
CA ILE A 12 4.33 -4.59 12.20
C ILE A 12 3.03 -3.78 12.24
N HIS A 13 3.10 -2.57 12.79
CA HIS A 13 2.02 -1.58 12.75
C HIS A 13 2.54 -0.31 12.08
N PRO A 14 2.55 -0.27 10.73
CA PRO A 14 3.23 0.79 10.00
C PRO A 14 2.40 2.08 9.98
N PRO A 15 3.03 3.26 9.96
CA PRO A 15 2.35 4.47 9.54
C PRO A 15 1.70 4.27 8.17
N ILE A 16 0.47 4.77 7.97
CA ILE A 16 -0.28 4.59 6.72
C ILE A 16 0.53 4.91 5.45
N PRO A 17 1.29 6.02 5.37
CA PRO A 17 2.08 6.33 4.18
C PRO A 17 3.22 5.34 3.89
N MET A 18 3.58 4.50 4.87
CA MET A 18 4.67 3.52 4.76
C MET A 18 4.18 2.11 4.45
N VAL A 19 2.87 1.86 4.41
CA VAL A 19 2.30 0.51 4.21
C VAL A 19 2.85 -0.14 2.95
N SER A 20 2.86 0.55 1.80
CA SER A 20 3.40 0.01 0.54
C SER A 20 4.89 -0.34 0.64
N ARG A 21 5.68 0.47 1.35
CA ARG A 21 7.12 0.21 1.55
C ARG A 21 7.34 -1.02 2.44
N VAL A 22 6.50 -1.19 3.46
CA VAL A 22 6.55 -2.35 4.34
C VAL A 22 6.18 -3.62 3.59
N ILE A 23 5.09 -3.61 2.79
CA ILE A 23 4.70 -4.76 1.96
C ILE A 23 5.83 -5.14 1.01
N ARG A 24 6.44 -4.16 0.33
CA ARG A 24 7.58 -4.38 -0.54
C ARG A 24 8.75 -5.04 0.19
N LYS A 25 9.10 -4.56 1.39
CA LYS A 25 10.18 -5.14 2.19
C LYS A 25 9.86 -6.58 2.63
N ILE A 26 8.60 -6.86 3.01
CA ILE A 26 8.16 -8.22 3.36
C ILE A 26 8.35 -9.17 2.17
N VAL A 27 7.98 -8.74 0.97
CA VAL A 27 8.17 -9.51 -0.26
C VAL A 27 9.66 -9.70 -0.59
N GLU A 28 10.42 -8.60 -0.67
CA GLU A 28 11.83 -8.62 -1.09
C GLU A 28 12.72 -9.45 -0.16
N GLU A 29 12.46 -9.42 1.13
CA GLU A 29 13.24 -10.14 2.15
C GLU A 29 12.55 -11.44 2.59
N ARG A 30 11.49 -11.87 1.87
CA ARG A 30 10.68 -13.08 2.14
C ARG A 30 10.27 -13.22 3.61
N ALA A 31 10.02 -12.09 4.27
CA ALA A 31 9.74 -12.03 5.69
C ALA A 31 8.37 -12.62 6.02
N GLN A 32 8.22 -13.03 7.28
CA GLN A 32 6.94 -13.46 7.83
C GLN A 32 6.55 -12.55 8.99
N GLY A 33 5.25 -12.50 9.29
CA GLY A 33 4.83 -11.74 10.46
C GLY A 33 3.35 -11.44 10.54
N ILE A 34 3.03 -10.55 11.46
CA ILE A 34 1.71 -9.99 11.69
C ILE A 34 1.72 -8.52 11.31
N VAL A 35 0.85 -8.14 10.37
CA VAL A 35 0.65 -6.75 9.96
C VAL A 35 -0.71 -6.27 10.48
N ILE A 36 -0.70 -5.16 11.20
CA ILE A 36 -1.91 -4.48 11.66
C ILE A 36 -2.17 -3.28 10.77
N VAL A 37 -3.32 -3.25 10.10
CA VAL A 37 -3.72 -2.17 9.18
C VAL A 37 -5.22 -1.91 9.24
N PRO A 38 -5.69 -0.72 8.83
CA PRO A 38 -7.11 -0.50 8.61
C PRO A 38 -7.63 -1.30 7.39
N HIS A 39 -8.89 -1.72 7.45
CA HIS A 39 -9.61 -2.38 6.36
C HIS A 39 -10.00 -1.36 5.30
N TRP A 40 -9.10 -1.07 4.36
CA TRP A 40 -9.31 -0.08 3.29
C TRP A 40 -9.13 -0.70 1.89
N PRO A 41 -10.15 -1.38 1.36
CA PRO A 41 -10.04 -2.09 0.08
C PRO A 41 -9.78 -1.17 -1.13
N GLY A 42 -10.10 0.12 -1.03
CA GLY A 42 -9.85 1.12 -2.07
C GLY A 42 -8.41 1.63 -2.14
N GLN A 43 -7.50 1.17 -1.26
CA GLN A 43 -6.10 1.60 -1.29
C GLN A 43 -5.27 0.75 -2.26
N LEU A 44 -4.33 1.37 -2.97
CA LEU A 44 -3.47 0.67 -3.94
C LEU A 44 -2.68 -0.50 -3.33
N TRP A 45 -2.25 -0.35 -2.09
CA TRP A 45 -1.50 -1.39 -1.36
C TRP A 45 -2.37 -2.57 -0.90
N TRP A 46 -3.70 -2.44 -0.95
CA TRP A 46 -4.62 -3.46 -0.44
C TRP A 46 -4.47 -4.80 -1.16
N ARG A 47 -4.45 -4.77 -2.50
CA ARG A 47 -4.33 -5.98 -3.32
C ARG A 47 -3.03 -6.73 -3.02
N GLN A 48 -1.91 -6.01 -3.01
CA GLN A 48 -0.59 -6.58 -2.72
C GLN A 48 -0.53 -7.19 -1.31
N LEU A 49 -1.12 -6.52 -0.31
CA LEU A 49 -1.19 -7.06 1.04
C LEU A 49 -2.00 -8.37 1.10
N LYS A 50 -3.13 -8.45 0.38
CA LYS A 50 -3.96 -9.65 0.32
C LYS A 50 -3.28 -10.82 -0.39
N GLU A 51 -2.43 -10.56 -1.37
CA GLU A 51 -1.65 -11.59 -2.07
C GLU A 51 -0.68 -12.31 -1.12
N ILE A 52 -0.04 -11.57 -0.21
CA ILE A 52 0.89 -12.13 0.78
C ILE A 52 0.23 -12.56 2.09
N ALA A 53 -1.04 -12.21 2.32
CA ALA A 53 -1.78 -12.58 3.52
C ALA A 53 -2.10 -14.08 3.53
N VAL A 54 -1.78 -14.76 4.61
CA VAL A 54 -2.08 -16.18 4.88
C VAL A 54 -3.39 -16.30 5.64
N ARG A 55 -3.57 -15.49 6.67
CA ARG A 55 -4.76 -15.44 7.54
C ARG A 55 -5.07 -14.00 7.91
N GLU A 56 -6.33 -13.73 8.21
CA GLU A 56 -6.74 -12.42 8.69
C GLU A 56 -7.80 -12.52 9.79
N LYS A 57 -7.83 -11.52 10.66
CA LYS A 57 -8.84 -11.36 11.70
C LYS A 57 -9.18 -9.89 11.88
N GLU A 58 -10.48 -9.58 11.90
CA GLU A 58 -10.97 -8.28 12.30
C GLU A 58 -10.89 -8.12 13.82
N VAL A 59 -10.36 -6.98 14.28
CA VAL A 59 -10.19 -6.66 15.71
C VAL A 59 -11.32 -5.75 16.20
N GLY A 60 -11.88 -4.92 15.32
CA GLY A 60 -12.99 -4.02 15.61
C GLY A 60 -12.78 -2.62 15.04
N GLU A 61 -13.71 -1.71 15.35
CA GLU A 61 -13.64 -0.31 14.94
C GLU A 61 -12.42 0.39 15.54
N SER A 62 -11.67 1.15 14.73
CA SER A 62 -10.42 1.82 15.12
C SER A 62 -10.58 2.73 16.35
N GLU A 63 -11.69 3.43 16.47
CA GLU A 63 -11.99 4.32 17.61
C GLU A 63 -12.12 3.56 18.94
N LYS A 64 -12.43 2.26 18.89
CA LYS A 64 -12.58 1.41 20.07
C LYS A 64 -11.29 0.66 20.43
N VAL A 65 -10.45 0.37 19.44
CA VAL A 65 -9.28 -0.51 19.60
C VAL A 65 -7.95 0.23 19.57
N LEU A 66 -7.92 1.49 19.11
CA LEU A 66 -6.72 2.33 19.08
C LEU A 66 -6.82 3.45 20.10
N GLU A 67 -5.71 3.70 20.79
CA GLU A 67 -5.56 4.86 21.66
C GLU A 67 -4.81 5.99 20.96
N MET A 68 -5.35 7.22 21.03
CA MET A 68 -4.66 8.40 20.51
C MET A 68 -3.39 8.71 21.32
N GLY A 69 -2.24 8.77 20.64
CA GLY A 69 -0.98 9.19 21.27
C GLY A 69 -0.99 10.68 21.67
N ALA A 70 -0.12 11.05 22.63
CA ALA A 70 -0.01 12.41 23.15
C ALA A 70 0.20 13.48 22.05
N LYS A 71 1.00 13.17 21.03
CA LYS A 71 1.24 14.06 19.88
C LYS A 71 -0.01 14.27 19.03
N MET A 72 -0.85 13.25 18.87
CA MET A 72 -2.12 13.36 18.15
C MET A 72 -3.10 14.23 18.90
N ARG A 73 -3.24 14.02 20.23
CA ARG A 73 -4.08 14.85 21.11
C ARG A 73 -3.68 16.33 21.04
N ARG A 74 -2.39 16.64 21.15
CA ARG A 74 -1.86 18.02 21.04
C ARG A 74 -2.16 18.69 19.69
N ARG A 75 -2.28 17.91 18.63
CA ARG A 75 -2.53 18.38 17.26
C ARG A 75 -4.00 18.26 16.83
N ASN A 76 -4.88 17.86 17.75
CA ASN A 76 -6.29 17.58 17.47
C ASN A 76 -6.49 16.62 16.27
N LEU A 77 -5.61 15.61 16.14
CA LEU A 77 -5.70 14.59 15.09
C LEU A 77 -6.65 13.47 15.52
N LYS A 78 -7.26 12.81 14.52
CA LYS A 78 -8.11 11.63 14.72
C LYS A 78 -7.34 10.34 14.43
N VAL A 79 -7.81 9.23 14.99
CA VAL A 79 -7.35 7.89 14.57
C VAL A 79 -7.79 7.61 13.11
N PRO A 80 -7.11 6.71 12.40
CA PRO A 80 -7.55 6.26 11.08
C PRO A 80 -8.99 5.74 11.14
N PRO A 81 -9.88 6.11 10.22
CA PRO A 81 -11.26 5.59 10.23
C PRO A 81 -11.32 4.11 9.82
N GLY A 82 -12.39 3.44 10.26
CA GLY A 82 -12.74 2.09 9.83
C GLY A 82 -12.25 0.98 10.74
N ARG A 83 -12.47 -0.27 10.31
CA ARG A 83 -12.14 -1.45 11.10
C ARG A 83 -10.67 -1.79 11.00
N MET A 84 -10.09 -2.27 12.10
CA MET A 84 -8.72 -2.73 12.15
C MET A 84 -8.65 -4.23 11.86
N LEU A 85 -7.67 -4.62 11.06
CA LEU A 85 -7.35 -6.00 10.76
C LEU A 85 -5.97 -6.37 11.27
N VAL A 86 -5.84 -7.63 11.63
CA VAL A 86 -4.59 -8.32 11.92
C VAL A 86 -4.42 -9.35 10.82
N LEU A 87 -3.37 -9.22 10.02
CA LEU A 87 -3.06 -10.14 8.93
C LEU A 87 -1.77 -10.88 9.23
N GLU A 88 -1.81 -12.20 9.20
CA GLU A 88 -0.62 -13.03 9.11
C GLU A 88 -0.14 -12.99 7.66
N VAL A 89 1.11 -12.63 7.42
CA VAL A 89 1.69 -12.44 6.08
C VAL A 89 2.91 -13.33 5.89
N ASN A 90 3.11 -13.77 4.65
CA ASN A 90 4.28 -14.51 4.23
C ASN A 90 4.75 -13.98 2.88
N GLY A 91 5.90 -13.31 2.85
CA GLY A 91 6.48 -12.71 1.65
C GLY A 91 6.78 -13.72 0.54
N ALA A 92 7.09 -14.98 0.89
CA ALA A 92 7.32 -16.05 -0.08
C ALA A 92 6.04 -16.54 -0.78
N LYS A 93 4.85 -16.19 -0.27
CA LYS A 93 3.57 -16.60 -0.88
C LYS A 93 3.37 -16.00 -2.27
N MET A 94 3.87 -14.79 -2.52
CA MET A 94 3.68 -14.12 -3.81
C MET A 94 4.31 -14.92 -4.96
N GLU A 95 5.46 -15.56 -4.75
CA GLU A 95 6.16 -16.35 -5.77
C GLU A 95 5.37 -17.58 -6.25
N GLN A 96 4.48 -18.15 -5.41
CA GLN A 96 3.64 -19.29 -5.81
C GLN A 96 2.59 -18.92 -6.88
N ASN A 97 2.19 -17.64 -6.94
CA ASN A 97 1.25 -17.14 -7.94
C ASN A 97 1.96 -16.56 -9.19
N TYR A 98 3.28 -16.40 -9.14
CA TYR A 98 4.12 -15.83 -10.21
C TYR A 98 4.78 -16.87 -11.13
N SER A 99 4.39 -18.15 -11.02
CA SER A 99 4.72 -19.14 -12.07
C SER A 99 3.94 -18.90 -13.38
N ASP A 100 3.06 -17.88 -13.42
CA ASP A 100 2.41 -17.37 -14.63
C ASP A 100 3.11 -16.07 -15.11
N PRO A 101 3.80 -16.04 -16.27
CA PRO A 101 4.71 -14.96 -16.66
C PRO A 101 4.03 -13.65 -17.14
N HIS A 102 2.71 -13.49 -17.00
CA HIS A 102 2.01 -12.35 -17.63
C HIS A 102 1.97 -11.05 -16.80
N TRP A 103 2.67 -10.95 -15.67
CA TRP A 103 2.70 -9.70 -14.90
C TRP A 103 3.80 -8.77 -15.38
N LYS A 104 3.49 -8.02 -16.44
CA LYS A 104 4.20 -6.77 -16.70
C LYS A 104 3.95 -5.85 -15.52
N HIS A 105 5.05 -5.38 -14.94
CA HIS A 105 5.11 -4.23 -14.05
C HIS A 105 4.14 -3.16 -14.59
N PRO A 106 3.18 -2.63 -13.80
CA PRO A 106 2.41 -1.50 -14.26
C PRO A 106 3.37 -0.33 -14.31
N ASP A 107 3.98 -0.14 -15.48
CA ASP A 107 4.68 1.08 -15.81
C ASP A 107 3.64 2.19 -15.65
N TYR A 108 3.98 3.15 -14.80
CA TYR A 108 3.17 4.33 -14.47
C TYR A 108 2.84 5.22 -15.69
N GLN A 109 3.08 4.74 -16.92
CA GLN A 109 2.90 5.45 -18.19
C GLN A 109 1.70 4.96 -19.03
N GLU A 110 1.04 3.85 -18.70
CA GLU A 110 -0.22 3.45 -19.38
C GLU A 110 -1.47 3.92 -18.62
N MET A 111 -1.56 5.21 -18.37
CA MET A 111 -2.87 5.88 -18.31
C MET A 111 -3.09 6.54 -19.68
N GLN A 112 -3.27 5.71 -20.72
CA GLN A 112 -3.90 6.20 -21.95
C GLN A 112 -5.36 6.49 -21.58
N LEU A 113 -5.66 7.77 -21.36
CA LEU A 113 -7.02 8.26 -21.27
C LEU A 113 -7.73 7.91 -22.58
N ASP A 114 -8.84 7.18 -22.47
CA ASP A 114 -9.72 6.87 -23.60
C ASP A 114 -10.19 8.18 -24.27
N PRO A 115 -9.88 8.41 -25.57
CA PRO A 115 -10.29 9.61 -26.30
C PRO A 115 -11.80 9.89 -26.23
N GLN A 116 -12.62 8.88 -25.94
CA GLN A 116 -14.07 9.01 -25.81
C GLN A 116 -14.51 9.81 -24.57
N GLN A 117 -13.63 10.03 -23.58
CA GLN A 117 -13.93 10.86 -22.39
C GLN A 117 -13.60 12.35 -22.59
N ILE A 118 -13.02 12.75 -23.74
CA ILE A 118 -12.68 14.14 -24.07
C ILE A 118 -13.74 14.76 -25.00
N THR A 119 -14.98 14.26 -24.99
CA THR A 119 -16.11 14.93 -25.66
C THR A 119 -16.86 15.77 -24.65
N GLY A 120 -16.25 16.89 -24.23
CA GLY A 120 -16.89 17.79 -23.25
C GLY A 120 -16.07 18.96 -22.71
N MET A 121 -14.89 19.26 -23.25
CA MET A 121 -14.13 20.47 -22.88
C MET A 121 -13.79 21.26 -24.14
N GLU A 122 -14.37 22.45 -24.26
CA GLU A 122 -14.07 23.40 -25.31
C GLU A 122 -12.57 23.75 -25.29
N VAL A 123 -11.95 23.66 -26.47
CA VAL A 123 -10.55 23.96 -26.72
C VAL A 123 -10.36 25.48 -26.71
N GLY A 124 -9.70 25.99 -25.66
CA GLY A 124 -9.00 27.27 -25.69
C GLY A 124 -7.53 27.03 -26.00
N GLU A 125 -7.06 27.54 -27.13
CA GLU A 125 -5.71 27.30 -27.66
C GLU A 125 -4.59 27.78 -26.73
N GLY A 126 -3.57 26.93 -26.55
CA GLY A 126 -2.20 27.37 -26.25
C GLY A 126 -1.64 27.07 -24.87
N MET A 127 -1.18 25.83 -24.62
CA MET A 127 0.02 25.58 -23.80
C MET A 127 0.55 24.16 -24.01
N LEU A 128 1.69 24.04 -24.69
CA LEU A 128 2.50 22.81 -24.74
C LEU A 128 3.22 22.66 -23.39
N VAL A 129 2.82 21.70 -22.57
CA VAL A 129 3.54 21.34 -21.33
C VAL A 129 4.46 20.17 -21.64
N ASN A 130 5.73 20.44 -21.92
CA ASN A 130 6.76 19.40 -22.03
C ASN A 130 7.07 18.84 -20.64
N TYR A 131 6.77 17.56 -20.43
CA TYR A 131 7.14 16.82 -19.22
C TYR A 131 8.56 16.27 -19.34
N GLN A 132 9.44 16.61 -18.40
CA GLN A 132 10.80 16.06 -18.30
C GLN A 132 10.88 15.20 -17.03
N PRO A 133 11.21 13.89 -17.11
CA PRO A 133 11.30 13.06 -15.91
C PRO A 133 12.53 13.41 -15.08
N PHE A 134 12.38 13.45 -13.76
CA PHE A 134 13.48 13.65 -12.82
C PHE A 134 14.46 12.46 -12.90
N GLY A 135 15.73 12.78 -13.15
CA GLY A 135 16.82 11.81 -13.16
C GLY A 135 17.05 11.17 -11.79
N ASN A 136 17.50 9.92 -11.83
CA ASN A 136 17.88 9.14 -10.67
C ASN A 136 19.09 9.78 -9.96
N ILE A 137 18.98 9.97 -8.64
CA ILE A 137 20.11 10.10 -7.71
C ILE A 137 19.93 9.05 -6.63
#